data_AF-A6H010-F1
#
_entry.id   AF-A6H010-F1
#
_cell.length_a   1.000
_cell.length_b   1.000
_cell.length_c   1.000
_cell.angle_alpha   90.00
_cell.angle_beta   90.00
_cell.angle_gamma   90.00
#
_symmetry.space_group_name_H-M   'P 1'
#
loop_
_entity.id
_entity.type
_entity.pdbx_description
1 polymer ?
#
loop_
_entity_poly.entity_id
_entity_poly.type
_entity_poly.pdbx_seq_one_letter_code
_entity_poly.pdbx_strand_id
1 'polypeptide(L)'
;MPFMHQKNIFILAIESSCDDTAAAVMQNNKVLSNIVAQQAIHEQYGGVVPELASRAHQQNIVPVIDVALKKANITKEQLSAIAFTQGPGLMGSLLVGSSFAKSMAMALNIPLIAVNHMHAHILAHFIDEDGYDKPEFPFLALTISGGHTQIVKVNSFFDMQIIGETTDDAVGEAFDKSAKILGLPYPGGPLVDKYAQLGNPKAYKFTKPKMPNLDFSFSGLKTQILYFIQNNVKENPNFIDENRNDICASIQHIIIEILIEKLKLAVQQTGIKQIAIGGGVSANSGIRSTLKEAEKKYGWKTFIPKFEYTTDNAAMIGIVGYQRFLENKFNDASVVSKARIEF
;
A
#
# COMPACT_ATOMS: atom_id res chain seq x y z
N MET A 1 -11.89 -40.55 -2.23
CA MET A 1 -10.56 -40.00 -2.50
C MET A 1 -9.94 -39.63 -1.18
N PRO A 2 -8.75 -40.13 -0.83
CA PRO A 2 -8.09 -39.71 0.40
C PRO A 2 -7.73 -38.23 0.26
N PHE A 3 -8.12 -37.43 1.23
CA PHE A 3 -7.68 -36.04 1.35
C PHE A 3 -6.15 -36.03 1.34
N MET A 4 -5.52 -35.59 0.25
CA MET A 4 -4.11 -35.23 0.29
C MET A 4 -4.00 -34.09 1.29
N HIS A 5 -3.48 -34.37 2.49
CA HIS A 5 -3.07 -33.33 3.42
C HIS A 5 -2.02 -32.50 2.72
N GLN A 6 -2.42 -31.32 2.26
CA GLN A 6 -1.51 -30.32 1.73
C GLN A 6 -0.51 -30.02 2.85
N LYS A 7 0.78 -30.22 2.57
CA LYS A 7 1.84 -30.00 3.57
C LYS A 7 1.72 -28.56 4.08
N ASN A 8 1.66 -28.40 5.40
CA ASN A 8 1.62 -27.06 6.00
C ASN A 8 2.95 -26.35 5.73
N ILE A 9 2.90 -25.25 4.99
CA ILE A 9 4.04 -24.36 4.74
C ILE A 9 3.88 -23.16 5.65
N PHE A 10 4.86 -22.94 6.53
CA PHE A 10 4.87 -21.79 7.43
C PHE A 10 5.88 -20.76 6.95
N ILE A 11 5.42 -19.54 6.65
CA ILE A 11 6.30 -18.44 6.23
C ILE A 11 6.29 -17.38 7.31
N LEU A 12 7.47 -17.07 7.87
CA LEU A 12 7.66 -15.85 8.65
C LEU A 12 7.95 -14.72 7.67
N ALA A 13 7.15 -13.66 7.72
CA ALA A 13 7.30 -12.49 6.87
C ALA A 13 7.69 -11.28 7.69
N ILE A 14 8.56 -10.43 7.15
CA ILE A 14 9.08 -9.22 7.80
C ILE A 14 8.91 -8.03 6.85
N GLU A 15 8.26 -6.98 7.34
CA GLU A 15 8.13 -5.68 6.66
C GLU A 15 8.77 -4.59 7.53
N SER A 16 9.65 -3.81 6.91
CA SER A 16 10.42 -2.72 7.54
C SER A 16 10.87 -1.69 6.50
N SER A 17 10.07 -1.42 5.48
CA SER A 17 10.42 -0.51 4.37
C SER A 17 10.37 0.96 4.77
N CYS A 18 9.49 1.34 5.69
CA CYS A 18 9.22 2.74 6.04
C CYS A 18 9.25 2.98 7.54
N ASP A 19 8.09 3.14 8.18
CA ASP A 19 7.90 3.52 9.59
C ASP A 19 7.07 2.50 10.40
N ASP A 20 6.70 1.38 9.80
CA ASP A 20 6.02 0.27 10.47
C ASP A 20 6.94 -0.94 10.61
N THR A 21 7.20 -1.39 11.84
CA THR A 21 7.89 -2.67 12.05
C THR A 21 6.86 -3.77 12.11
N ALA A 22 6.83 -4.65 11.12
CA ALA A 22 5.81 -5.69 11.08
C ALA A 22 6.39 -7.09 10.88
N ALA A 23 5.73 -8.07 11.51
CA ALA A 23 5.97 -9.48 11.28
C ALA A 23 4.65 -10.25 11.21
N ALA A 24 4.59 -11.22 10.31
CA ALA A 24 3.42 -12.07 10.14
C ALA A 24 3.86 -13.53 9.98
N VAL A 25 3.01 -14.44 10.42
CA VAL A 25 3.17 -15.87 10.16
C VAL A 25 2.02 -16.30 9.26
N MET A 26 2.36 -16.82 8.09
CA MET A 26 1.43 -17.46 7.17
C MET A 26 1.43 -18.96 7.39
N GLN A 27 0.26 -19.60 7.27
CA GLN A 27 0.12 -21.02 6.99
C GLN A 27 -0.49 -21.15 5.60
N ASN A 28 0.33 -21.59 4.64
CA ASN A 28 0.00 -21.55 3.22
C ASN A 28 -0.37 -20.11 2.81
N ASN A 29 -1.60 -19.89 2.31
CA ASN A 29 -2.14 -18.59 1.94
C ASN A 29 -2.99 -17.93 3.04
N LYS A 30 -3.07 -18.51 4.25
CA LYS A 30 -3.84 -17.96 5.37
C LYS A 30 -2.92 -17.30 6.40
N VAL A 31 -3.37 -16.17 6.96
CA VAL A 31 -2.65 -15.45 8.02
C VAL A 31 -2.95 -16.10 9.38
N LEU A 32 -1.92 -16.50 10.12
CA LEU A 32 -2.04 -16.94 11.52
C LEU A 32 -1.77 -15.81 12.52
N SER A 33 -0.89 -14.89 12.15
CA SER A 33 -0.64 -13.67 12.91
C SER A 33 -0.13 -12.57 11.99
N ASN A 34 -0.46 -11.32 12.33
CA ASN A 34 0.02 -10.12 11.65
C ASN A 34 0.18 -9.03 12.71
N ILE A 35 1.43 -8.73 13.08
CA ILE A 35 1.78 -7.78 14.13
C ILE A 35 2.43 -6.57 13.48
N VAL A 36 1.97 -5.39 13.85
CA VAL A 36 2.51 -4.10 13.39
C VAL A 36 2.82 -3.24 14.60
N ALA A 37 4.05 -2.76 14.71
CA ALA A 37 4.47 -1.77 15.69
C ALA A 37 4.68 -0.42 14.98
N GLN A 38 3.70 0.47 15.16
CA GLN A 38 3.66 1.82 14.60
C GLN A 38 4.56 2.80 15.36
N GLN A 39 4.95 3.89 14.70
CA GLN A 39 5.88 4.88 15.22
C GLN A 39 5.26 6.28 15.31
N ALA A 40 4.63 6.61 16.44
CA ALA A 40 3.96 7.91 16.66
C ALA A 40 4.91 9.12 16.63
N ILE A 41 6.23 8.92 16.72
CA ILE A 41 7.22 10.01 16.78
C ILE A 41 7.22 10.89 15.53
N HIS A 42 6.83 10.36 14.37
CA HIS A 42 6.83 11.08 13.09
C HIS A 42 5.75 12.16 13.01
N GLU A 43 4.68 12.04 13.81
CA GLU A 43 3.62 13.06 13.90
C GLU A 43 4.16 14.42 14.35
N GLN A 44 5.15 14.42 15.25
CA GLN A 44 5.77 15.64 15.78
C GLN A 44 6.61 16.38 14.73
N TYR A 45 7.10 15.68 13.71
CA TYR A 45 7.93 16.23 12.65
C TYR A 45 7.15 16.51 11.36
N GLY A 46 5.87 16.15 11.31
CA GLY A 46 5.01 16.34 10.13
C GLY A 46 5.42 15.47 8.94
N GLY A 47 6.03 14.31 9.20
CA GLY A 47 6.51 13.37 8.20
C GLY A 47 7.54 12.39 8.77
N VAL A 48 7.81 11.32 8.01
CA VAL A 48 8.75 10.26 8.43
C VAL A 48 10.18 10.78 8.50
N VAL A 49 10.83 10.61 9.66
CA VAL A 49 12.25 10.91 9.89
C VAL A 49 13.07 9.62 9.74
N PRO A 50 13.89 9.46 8.67
CA PRO A 50 14.50 8.16 8.34
C PRO A 50 15.37 7.53 9.44
N GLU A 51 16.14 8.33 10.16
CA GLU A 51 17.00 7.83 11.24
C GLU A 51 16.19 7.32 12.44
N LEU A 52 15.12 8.03 12.82
CA LEU A 52 14.23 7.60 13.89
C LEU A 52 13.50 6.31 13.49
N ALA A 53 13.11 6.20 12.22
CA ALA A 53 12.51 4.99 11.67
C ALA A 53 13.43 3.78 11.78
N SER A 54 14.69 3.91 11.35
CA SER A 54 15.67 2.83 11.45
C SER A 54 15.89 2.37 12.90
N ARG A 55 16.01 3.30 13.86
CA ARG A 55 16.19 2.97 15.29
C ARG A 55 14.99 2.24 15.88
N ALA A 56 13.78 2.68 15.54
CA ALA A 56 12.57 2.02 15.99
C ALA A 56 12.47 0.59 15.45
N HIS A 57 12.84 0.34 14.18
CA HIS A 57 12.93 -1.03 13.66
C HIS A 57 13.93 -1.87 14.46
N GLN A 58 15.11 -1.33 14.80
CA GLN A 58 16.10 -2.08 15.59
C GLN A 58 15.57 -2.47 16.97
N GLN A 59 14.80 -1.58 17.61
CA GLN A 59 14.18 -1.85 18.90
C GLN A 59 13.05 -2.88 18.80
N ASN A 60 12.26 -2.83 17.73
CA ASN A 60 11.01 -3.57 17.62
C ASN A 60 11.11 -4.91 16.89
N ILE A 61 12.14 -5.14 16.07
CA ILE A 61 12.19 -6.32 15.18
C ILE A 61 12.09 -7.65 15.96
N VAL A 62 12.82 -7.79 17.07
CA VAL A 62 12.80 -9.02 17.89
C VAL A 62 11.45 -9.18 18.63
N PRO A 63 10.96 -8.17 19.39
CA PRO A 63 9.65 -8.28 20.05
C PRO A 63 8.49 -8.57 19.10
N VAL A 64 8.46 -7.93 17.94
CA VAL A 64 7.36 -8.09 16.97
C VAL A 64 7.33 -9.51 16.40
N ILE A 65 8.49 -10.10 16.09
CA ILE A 65 8.60 -11.48 15.61
C ILE A 65 8.24 -12.49 16.70
N ASP A 66 8.70 -12.28 17.94
CA ASP A 66 8.35 -13.15 19.07
C ASP A 66 6.84 -13.18 19.31
N VAL A 67 6.19 -12.01 19.31
CA VAL A 67 4.72 -11.92 19.43
C VAL A 67 4.02 -12.58 18.23
N ALA A 68 4.53 -12.41 17.01
CA ALA A 68 3.95 -13.03 15.82
C ALA A 68 3.99 -14.56 15.89
N LEU A 69 5.12 -15.15 16.28
CA LEU A 69 5.26 -16.61 16.45
C LEU A 69 4.36 -17.13 17.57
N LYS A 70 4.30 -16.45 18.71
CA LYS A 70 3.42 -16.81 19.84
C LYS A 70 1.95 -16.75 19.46
N LYS A 71 1.49 -15.68 18.78
CA LYS A 71 0.10 -15.58 18.32
C LYS A 71 -0.26 -16.64 17.29
N ALA A 72 0.67 -17.00 16.42
CA ALA A 72 0.48 -18.08 15.45
C ALA A 72 0.53 -19.47 16.08
N ASN A 73 0.93 -19.57 17.35
CA ASN A 73 1.05 -20.81 18.10
C ASN A 73 1.99 -21.83 17.42
N ILE A 74 3.13 -21.36 16.91
CA ILE A 74 4.19 -22.20 16.34
C ILE A 74 5.56 -21.83 16.93
N THR A 75 6.49 -22.79 16.91
CA THR A 75 7.90 -22.51 17.19
C THR A 75 8.65 -22.15 15.90
N LYS A 76 9.78 -21.46 16.04
CA LYS A 76 10.61 -21.03 14.90
C LYS A 76 11.14 -22.21 14.07
N GLU A 77 11.30 -23.39 14.67
CA GLU A 77 11.75 -24.62 14.00
C GLU A 77 10.70 -25.19 13.03
N GLN A 78 9.44 -24.77 13.15
CA GLN A 78 8.37 -25.16 12.23
C GLN A 78 8.33 -24.31 10.95
N LEU A 79 9.09 -23.20 10.91
CA LEU A 79 9.14 -22.31 9.76
C LEU A 79 9.74 -23.04 8.55
N SER A 80 9.09 -22.86 7.40
CA SER A 80 9.53 -23.40 6.11
C SER A 80 10.42 -22.42 5.35
N ALA A 81 10.24 -21.11 5.53
CA ALA A 81 11.10 -20.06 4.97
C ALA A 81 10.88 -18.72 5.70
N ILE A 82 11.79 -17.77 5.44
CA ILE A 82 11.66 -16.37 5.88
C ILE A 82 11.55 -15.47 4.66
N ALA A 83 10.46 -14.72 4.57
CA ALA A 83 10.24 -13.68 3.58
C ALA A 83 10.50 -12.30 4.18
N PHE A 84 11.13 -11.41 3.44
CA PHE A 84 11.40 -10.04 3.90
C PHE A 84 11.32 -9.03 2.77
N THR A 85 10.99 -7.79 3.11
CA THR A 85 10.97 -6.70 2.15
C THR A 85 12.37 -6.33 1.69
N GLN A 86 12.64 -6.50 0.40
CA GLN A 86 13.88 -6.08 -0.24
C GLN A 86 13.89 -4.58 -0.53
N GLY A 87 12.73 -4.05 -0.92
CA GLY A 87 12.51 -2.70 -1.37
C GLY A 87 11.28 -2.58 -2.29
N PRO A 88 10.95 -1.38 -2.78
CA PRO A 88 11.60 -0.11 -2.46
C PRO A 88 11.34 0.34 -1.01
N GLY A 89 12.06 1.35 -0.53
CA GLY A 89 11.91 1.85 0.85
C GLY A 89 13.10 2.65 1.38
N LEU A 90 13.02 3.05 2.64
CA LEU A 90 14.10 3.74 3.35
C LEU A 90 15.25 2.77 3.62
N MET A 91 16.45 3.07 3.09
CA MET A 91 17.59 2.16 3.16
C MET A 91 17.93 1.73 4.60
N GLY A 92 17.94 2.68 5.54
CA GLY A 92 18.22 2.40 6.96
C GLY A 92 17.18 1.48 7.60
N SER A 93 15.90 1.58 7.20
CA SER A 93 14.83 0.71 7.67
C SER A 93 14.93 -0.69 7.04
N LEU A 94 15.11 -0.76 5.71
CA LEU A 94 15.23 -2.01 4.95
C LEU A 94 16.39 -2.89 5.44
N LEU A 95 17.52 -2.27 5.81
CA LEU A 95 18.70 -2.99 6.30
C LEU A 95 18.43 -3.71 7.62
N VAL A 96 17.54 -3.20 8.48
CA VAL A 96 17.23 -3.85 9.75
C VAL A 96 16.49 -5.16 9.51
N GLY A 97 15.38 -5.12 8.76
CA GLY A 97 14.59 -6.30 8.44
C GLY A 97 15.37 -7.32 7.61
N SER A 98 16.14 -6.87 6.61
CA SER A 98 16.91 -7.78 5.76
C SER A 98 18.06 -8.46 6.50
N SER A 99 18.78 -7.73 7.37
CA SER A 99 19.86 -8.31 8.18
C SER A 99 19.31 -9.35 9.16
N PHE A 100 18.18 -9.04 9.81
CA PHE A 100 17.54 -9.97 10.72
C PHE A 100 17.05 -11.24 9.99
N ALA A 101 16.32 -11.08 8.88
CA ALA A 101 15.81 -12.18 8.08
C ALA A 101 16.92 -13.13 7.61
N LYS A 102 18.01 -12.57 7.08
CA LYS A 102 19.18 -13.35 6.64
C LYS A 102 19.79 -14.13 7.79
N SER A 103 20.06 -13.47 8.92
CA SER A 103 20.68 -14.11 10.07
C SER A 103 19.84 -15.25 10.64
N MET A 104 18.52 -15.07 10.71
CA MET A 104 17.59 -16.07 11.21
C MET A 104 17.43 -17.24 10.23
N ALA A 105 17.34 -16.97 8.92
CA ALA A 105 17.25 -18.01 7.90
C ALA A 105 18.52 -18.87 7.88
N MET A 106 19.69 -18.25 8.00
CA MET A 106 20.98 -18.95 8.13
C MET A 106 21.04 -19.80 9.40
N ALA A 107 20.62 -19.25 10.55
CA ALA A 107 20.65 -19.97 11.83
C ALA A 107 19.70 -21.18 11.86
N LEU A 108 18.55 -21.08 11.19
CA LEU A 108 17.56 -22.16 11.08
C LEU A 108 17.83 -23.10 9.90
N ASN A 109 18.77 -22.76 9.01
CA ASN A 109 19.04 -23.45 7.76
C ASN A 109 17.78 -23.65 6.90
N ILE A 110 17.00 -22.57 6.74
CA ILE A 110 15.78 -22.54 5.92
C ILE A 110 15.88 -21.49 4.80
N PRO A 111 15.13 -21.66 3.70
CA PRO A 111 15.12 -20.70 2.59
C PRO A 111 14.83 -19.26 3.01
N LEU A 112 15.50 -18.33 2.33
CA LEU A 112 15.29 -16.89 2.41
C LEU A 112 14.59 -16.41 1.14
N ILE A 113 13.63 -15.49 1.26
CA ILE A 113 12.86 -14.95 0.13
C ILE A 113 12.83 -13.43 0.21
N ALA A 114 13.43 -12.78 -0.78
CA ALA A 114 13.38 -11.33 -0.94
C ALA A 114 12.10 -10.93 -1.68
N VAL A 115 11.38 -9.94 -1.17
CA VAL A 115 10.07 -9.51 -1.71
C VAL A 115 10.11 -8.05 -2.14
N ASN A 116 9.59 -7.77 -3.34
CA ASN A 116 9.28 -6.42 -3.78
C ASN A 116 8.02 -5.93 -3.06
N HIS A 117 8.14 -4.83 -2.32
CA HIS A 117 7.07 -4.23 -1.53
C HIS A 117 5.85 -3.87 -2.37
N MET A 118 6.04 -3.38 -3.60
CA MET A 118 4.92 -3.01 -4.47
C MET A 118 4.19 -4.24 -5.02
N HIS A 119 4.90 -5.34 -5.28
CA HIS A 119 4.26 -6.61 -5.61
C HIS A 119 3.43 -7.16 -4.44
N ALA A 120 3.90 -6.95 -3.21
CA ALA A 120 3.18 -7.37 -2.01
C ALA A 120 1.82 -6.68 -1.88
N HIS A 121 1.76 -5.36 -2.09
CA HIS A 121 0.50 -4.61 -2.11
C HIS A 121 -0.51 -5.15 -3.13
N ILE A 122 -0.06 -5.58 -4.32
CA ILE A 122 -0.91 -6.19 -5.33
C ILE A 122 -1.35 -7.59 -4.91
N LEU A 123 -0.40 -8.41 -4.45
CA LEU A 123 -0.64 -9.82 -4.14
C LEU A 123 -1.34 -10.05 -2.80
N ALA A 124 -1.53 -9.01 -1.98
CA ALA A 124 -2.36 -9.04 -0.78
C ALA A 124 -3.77 -9.59 -1.03
N HIS A 125 -4.30 -9.47 -2.26
CA HIS A 125 -5.61 -10.01 -2.63
C HIS A 125 -5.66 -11.54 -2.69
N PHE A 126 -4.50 -12.20 -2.69
CA PHE A 126 -4.40 -13.67 -2.70
C PHE A 126 -4.29 -14.27 -1.30
N ILE A 127 -4.29 -13.43 -0.25
CA ILE A 127 -4.48 -13.89 1.13
C ILE A 127 -5.87 -14.52 1.23
N ASP A 128 -5.96 -15.69 1.86
CA ASP A 128 -7.20 -16.39 2.08
C ASP A 128 -7.96 -15.77 3.26
N GLU A 129 -8.99 -14.99 2.93
CA GLU A 129 -9.79 -14.25 3.89
C GLU A 129 -11.27 -14.43 3.57
N ASP A 130 -12.05 -14.82 4.57
CA ASP A 130 -13.47 -15.10 4.39
C ASP A 130 -14.23 -13.83 3.95
N GLY A 131 -15.04 -13.96 2.90
CA GLY A 131 -15.81 -12.84 2.34
C GLY A 131 -15.04 -11.93 1.38
N TYR A 132 -13.79 -12.26 1.03
CA TYR A 132 -13.00 -11.54 0.03
C TYR A 132 -12.70 -12.40 -1.19
N ASP A 133 -13.23 -11.98 -2.34
CA ASP A 133 -12.92 -12.60 -3.63
C ASP A 133 -11.48 -12.31 -4.07
N LYS A 134 -10.90 -13.24 -4.83
CA LYS A 134 -9.55 -13.11 -5.42
C LYS A 134 -9.68 -12.77 -6.92
N PRO A 135 -8.84 -11.89 -7.47
CA PRO A 135 -8.83 -11.63 -8.90
C PRO A 135 -8.30 -12.84 -9.67
N GLU A 136 -8.86 -13.08 -10.85
CA GLU A 136 -8.30 -14.02 -11.82
C GLU A 136 -7.33 -13.28 -12.76
N PHE A 137 -6.29 -13.95 -13.24
CA PHE A 137 -5.39 -13.34 -14.22
C PHE A 137 -6.02 -13.36 -15.64
N PRO A 138 -5.82 -12.31 -16.46
CA PRO A 138 -5.18 -11.05 -16.11
C PRO A 138 -6.15 -10.07 -15.43
N PHE A 139 -5.61 -9.19 -14.60
CA PHE A 139 -6.33 -8.07 -13.98
C PHE A 139 -5.51 -6.78 -14.01
N LEU A 140 -6.17 -5.63 -13.83
CA LEU A 140 -5.51 -4.35 -13.63
C LEU A 140 -5.42 -4.06 -12.13
N ALA A 141 -4.25 -3.68 -11.62
CA ALA A 141 -4.07 -3.23 -10.26
C ALA A 141 -3.76 -1.72 -10.24
N LEU A 142 -4.53 -0.95 -9.47
CA LEU A 142 -4.19 0.42 -9.13
C LEU A 142 -3.46 0.41 -7.77
N THR A 143 -2.16 0.65 -7.78
CA THR A 143 -1.35 0.75 -6.56
C THR A 143 -1.21 2.22 -6.16
N ILE A 144 -1.76 2.57 -5.00
CA ILE A 144 -1.84 3.95 -4.51
C ILE A 144 -1.36 4.03 -3.05
N SER A 145 -0.16 4.56 -2.87
CA SER A 145 0.48 4.77 -1.55
C SER A 145 0.93 6.23 -1.39
N GLY A 146 1.64 6.51 -0.30
CA GLY A 146 2.28 7.81 -0.10
C GLY A 146 3.31 8.14 -1.18
N GLY A 147 4.01 7.13 -1.71
CA GLY A 147 5.10 7.31 -2.68
C GLY A 147 4.86 6.73 -4.08
N HIS A 148 3.74 6.02 -4.30
CA HIS A 148 3.46 5.36 -5.56
C HIS A 148 2.04 5.62 -6.03
N THR A 149 1.88 5.83 -7.33
CA THR A 149 0.59 5.81 -8.02
C THR A 149 0.79 5.20 -9.39
N GLN A 150 0.38 3.94 -9.55
CA GLN A 150 0.66 3.16 -10.76
C GLN A 150 -0.57 2.34 -11.16
N ILE A 151 -0.75 2.17 -12.47
CA ILE A 151 -1.63 1.16 -13.05
C ILE A 151 -0.73 0.03 -13.55
N VAL A 152 -0.97 -1.17 -13.03
CA VAL A 152 -0.20 -2.36 -13.32
C VAL A 152 -1.10 -3.39 -13.99
N LYS A 153 -0.68 -3.90 -15.16
CA LYS A 153 -1.29 -5.07 -15.78
C LYS A 153 -0.66 -6.31 -15.16
N VAL A 154 -1.45 -7.14 -14.50
CA VAL A 154 -1.00 -8.34 -13.80
C VAL A 154 -1.41 -9.57 -14.60
N ASN A 155 -0.44 -10.23 -15.25
CA ASN A 155 -0.69 -11.42 -16.07
C ASN A 155 -0.47 -12.72 -15.28
N SER A 156 0.37 -12.69 -14.24
CA SER A 156 0.57 -13.79 -13.28
C SER A 156 1.18 -13.25 -11.97
N PHE A 157 1.45 -14.13 -11.00
CA PHE A 157 2.10 -13.75 -9.73
C PHE A 157 3.43 -13.01 -9.89
N PHE A 158 4.16 -13.28 -10.97
CA PHE A 158 5.50 -12.73 -11.20
C PHE A 158 5.69 -12.22 -12.63
N ASP A 159 4.59 -11.99 -13.35
CA ASP A 159 4.55 -11.26 -14.62
C ASP A 159 3.59 -10.08 -14.45
N MET A 160 4.19 -8.91 -14.19
CA MET A 160 3.49 -7.67 -13.91
C MET A 160 4.14 -6.54 -14.69
N GLN A 161 3.32 -5.69 -15.32
CA GLN A 161 3.81 -4.60 -16.16
C GLN A 161 3.15 -3.29 -15.72
N ILE A 162 3.96 -2.30 -15.34
CA ILE A 162 3.47 -0.92 -15.18
C ILE A 162 3.08 -0.40 -16.57
N ILE A 163 1.83 0.01 -16.71
CA ILE A 163 1.29 0.59 -17.96
C ILE A 163 0.97 2.08 -17.83
N GLY A 164 1.03 2.62 -16.61
CA GLY A 164 0.96 4.06 -16.33
C GLY A 164 1.40 4.34 -14.90
N GLU A 165 2.08 5.47 -14.69
CA GLU A 165 2.56 5.88 -13.38
C GLU A 165 2.54 7.40 -13.19
N THR A 166 2.68 7.86 -11.95
CA THR A 166 2.83 9.30 -11.70
C THR A 166 4.19 9.78 -12.19
N THR A 167 4.21 10.94 -12.85
CA THR A 167 5.45 11.62 -13.25
C THR A 167 5.93 12.63 -12.20
N ASP A 168 5.13 12.88 -11.16
CA ASP A 168 5.44 13.82 -10.08
C ASP A 168 5.01 13.30 -8.69
N ASP A 169 4.13 14.02 -7.99
CA ASP A 169 3.62 13.66 -6.68
C ASP A 169 2.74 12.39 -6.81
N ALA A 170 2.83 11.48 -5.85
CA ALA A 170 1.87 10.38 -5.73
C ALA A 170 0.56 10.87 -5.11
N VAL A 171 -0.51 10.08 -5.23
CA VAL A 171 -1.83 10.46 -4.72
C VAL A 171 -1.86 10.62 -3.20
N GLY A 172 -1.13 9.79 -2.45
CA GLY A 172 -1.04 9.95 -1.00
C GLY A 172 -0.36 11.25 -0.62
N GLU A 173 0.72 11.61 -1.31
CA GLU A 173 1.40 12.88 -1.13
C GLU A 173 0.51 14.08 -1.52
N ALA A 174 -0.30 13.94 -2.56
CA ALA A 174 -1.28 14.96 -2.94
C ALA A 174 -2.31 15.21 -1.81
N PHE A 175 -2.80 14.15 -1.17
CA PHE A 175 -3.67 14.25 0.00
C PHE A 175 -2.96 14.92 1.18
N ASP A 176 -1.75 14.46 1.54
CA ASP A 176 -1.01 14.98 2.70
C ASP A 176 -0.61 16.45 2.52
N LYS A 177 -0.11 16.81 1.33
CA LYS A 177 0.21 18.21 1.01
C LYS A 177 -1.03 19.10 1.02
N SER A 178 -2.18 18.58 0.56
CA SER A 178 -3.45 19.30 0.64
C SER A 178 -3.89 19.51 2.09
N ALA A 179 -3.83 18.48 2.92
CA ALA A 179 -4.12 18.57 4.35
C ALA A 179 -3.23 19.61 5.05
N LYS A 180 -1.93 19.63 4.72
CA LYS A 180 -0.98 20.61 5.25
C LYS A 180 -1.34 22.05 4.88
N ILE A 181 -1.81 22.29 3.66
CA ILE A 181 -2.29 23.62 3.22
C ILE A 181 -3.51 24.06 4.06
N LEU A 182 -4.35 23.11 4.48
CA LEU A 182 -5.51 23.35 5.34
C LEU A 182 -5.17 23.43 6.84
N GLY A 183 -3.88 23.32 7.21
CA GLY A 183 -3.46 23.32 8.62
C GLY A 183 -3.80 22.04 9.38
N LEU A 184 -4.08 20.93 8.69
CA LEU A 184 -4.34 19.64 9.31
C LEU A 184 -3.02 18.95 9.72
N PRO A 185 -3.02 18.19 10.83
CA PRO A 185 -1.84 17.44 11.27
C PRO A 185 -1.53 16.26 10.32
N TYR A 186 -0.31 15.74 10.42
CA TYR A 186 0.15 14.55 9.70
C TYR A 186 -0.18 13.28 10.50
N PRO A 187 -0.60 12.15 9.86
CA PRO A 187 -0.87 11.99 8.43
C PRO A 187 -2.17 12.67 7.98
N GLY A 188 -2.12 13.36 6.85
CA GLY A 188 -3.17 14.26 6.39
C GLY A 188 -4.29 13.56 5.60
N GLY A 189 -3.95 12.55 4.81
CA GLY A 189 -4.91 11.83 3.97
C GLY A 189 -6.13 11.27 4.71
N PRO A 190 -5.97 10.55 5.84
CA PRO A 190 -7.11 10.07 6.63
C PRO A 190 -8.02 11.20 7.14
N LEU A 191 -7.46 12.37 7.46
CA LEU A 191 -8.23 13.52 7.91
C LEU A 191 -9.02 14.15 6.76
N VAL A 192 -8.41 14.29 5.58
CA VAL A 192 -9.13 14.73 4.37
C VAL A 192 -10.29 13.79 4.08
N ASP A 193 -10.09 12.47 4.15
CA ASP A 193 -11.16 11.48 3.96
C ASP A 193 -12.30 11.64 4.99
N LYS A 194 -11.94 11.83 6.26
CA LYS A 194 -12.91 12.04 7.35
C LYS A 194 -13.79 13.27 7.14
N TYR A 195 -13.20 14.41 6.78
CA TYR A 195 -13.95 15.65 6.57
C TYR A 195 -14.72 15.63 5.24
N ALA A 196 -14.18 14.97 4.21
CA ALA A 196 -14.83 14.83 2.90
C ALA A 196 -16.19 14.12 2.99
N GLN A 197 -16.35 13.15 3.89
CA GLN A 197 -17.62 12.45 4.12
C GLN A 197 -18.76 13.37 4.58
N LEU A 198 -18.45 14.55 5.12
CA LEU A 198 -19.41 15.51 5.63
C LEU A 198 -19.63 16.71 4.69
N GLY A 199 -18.92 16.76 3.57
CA GLY A 199 -18.91 17.90 2.65
C GLY A 199 -19.59 17.62 1.31
N ASN A 200 -19.85 18.69 0.57
CA ASN A 200 -20.31 18.63 -0.81
C ASN A 200 -19.12 18.52 -1.78
N PRO A 201 -18.94 17.38 -2.48
CA PRO A 201 -17.80 17.19 -3.40
C PRO A 201 -17.79 18.17 -4.58
N LYS A 202 -18.91 18.84 -4.86
CA LYS A 202 -19.07 19.78 -5.98
C LYS A 202 -19.05 21.25 -5.55
N ALA A 203 -18.76 21.55 -4.29
CA ALA A 203 -18.71 22.93 -3.78
C ALA A 203 -17.65 23.77 -4.50
N TYR A 204 -16.46 23.19 -4.70
CA TYR A 204 -15.34 23.86 -5.36
C TYR A 204 -14.82 23.05 -6.54
N LYS A 205 -14.39 23.76 -7.59
CA LYS A 205 -13.90 23.14 -8.83
C LYS A 205 -12.39 23.28 -8.93
N PHE A 206 -11.73 22.16 -9.14
CA PHE A 206 -10.31 22.10 -9.47
C PHE A 206 -10.14 21.53 -10.89
N THR A 207 -9.08 21.93 -11.58
CA THR A 207 -8.82 21.47 -12.95
C THR A 207 -7.91 20.24 -12.95
N LYS A 208 -8.20 19.31 -13.85
CA LYS A 208 -7.42 18.09 -14.05
C LYS A 208 -6.17 18.38 -14.88
N PRO A 209 -5.01 17.80 -14.56
CA PRO A 209 -3.84 17.88 -15.41
C PRO A 209 -4.05 17.08 -16.69
N LYS A 210 -3.49 17.57 -17.81
CA LYS A 210 -3.47 16.84 -19.08
C LYS A 210 -2.23 15.98 -19.13
N MET A 211 -2.39 14.67 -18.91
CA MET A 211 -1.30 13.70 -18.97
C MET A 211 -1.46 12.76 -20.16
N PRO A 212 -0.39 12.50 -20.93
CA PRO A 212 -0.43 11.51 -22.00
C PRO A 212 -0.70 10.10 -21.43
N ASN A 213 -1.17 9.21 -22.30
CA ASN A 213 -1.33 7.78 -22.00
C ASN A 213 -2.09 7.53 -20.68
N LEU A 214 -1.57 6.61 -19.86
CA LEU A 214 -2.11 6.20 -18.56
C LEU A 214 -1.38 6.86 -17.38
N ASP A 215 -0.55 7.87 -17.64
CA ASP A 215 0.27 8.51 -16.62
C ASP A 215 -0.54 9.51 -15.77
N PHE A 216 -0.06 9.76 -14.56
CA PHE A 216 -0.66 10.67 -13.58
C PHE A 216 0.22 11.88 -13.30
N SER A 217 -0.41 12.95 -12.82
CA SER A 217 0.26 14.12 -12.24
C SER A 217 -0.67 14.71 -11.19
N PHE A 218 -0.12 15.11 -10.04
CA PHE A 218 -0.85 15.75 -8.95
C PHE A 218 -0.17 17.03 -8.43
N SER A 219 1.07 17.32 -8.84
CA SER A 219 1.79 18.53 -8.40
C SER A 219 1.06 19.84 -8.79
N GLY A 220 0.44 19.88 -9.97
CA GLY A 220 -0.37 21.00 -10.43
C GLY A 220 -1.65 21.21 -9.62
N LEU A 221 -2.24 20.13 -9.10
CA LEU A 221 -3.42 20.20 -8.24
C LEU A 221 -3.11 20.85 -6.89
N LYS A 222 -1.98 20.49 -6.27
CA LYS A 222 -1.48 21.14 -5.04
C LYS A 222 -1.38 22.65 -5.20
N THR A 223 -0.83 23.11 -6.33
CA THR A 223 -0.65 24.54 -6.60
C THR A 223 -2.00 25.26 -6.76
N GLN A 224 -2.97 24.62 -7.43
CA GLN A 224 -4.33 25.15 -7.54
C GLN A 224 -5.00 25.27 -6.16
N ILE A 225 -4.87 24.24 -5.31
CA ILE A 225 -5.44 24.25 -3.95
C ILE A 225 -4.80 25.36 -3.12
N LEU A 226 -3.47 25.52 -3.17
CA LEU A 226 -2.76 26.58 -2.44
C LEU A 226 -3.29 27.96 -2.81
N TYR A 227 -3.40 28.27 -4.10
CA TYR A 227 -3.90 29.58 -4.55
C TYR A 227 -5.38 29.78 -4.23
N PHE A 228 -6.19 28.74 -4.37
CA PHE A 228 -7.59 28.76 -3.97
C PHE A 228 -7.73 29.13 -2.48
N ILE A 229 -6.99 28.47 -1.59
CA ILE A 229 -7.04 28.76 -0.16
C ILE A 229 -6.51 30.15 0.15
N GLN A 230 -5.36 30.55 -0.42
CA GLN A 230 -4.78 31.87 -0.18
C GLN A 230 -5.72 33.01 -0.61
N ASN A 231 -6.41 32.88 -1.74
CA ASN A 231 -7.31 33.91 -2.22
C ASN A 231 -8.56 34.03 -1.34
N ASN A 232 -9.17 32.91 -0.95
CA ASN A 232 -10.35 32.94 -0.10
C ASN A 232 -10.04 33.37 1.35
N VAL A 233 -8.87 33.00 1.89
CA VAL A 233 -8.44 33.42 3.24
C VAL A 233 -8.15 34.92 3.30
N LYS A 234 -7.67 35.53 2.20
CA LYS A 234 -7.52 36.99 2.10
C LYS A 234 -8.86 37.72 2.22
N GLU A 235 -9.92 37.14 1.69
CA GLU A 235 -11.28 37.71 1.75
C GLU A 235 -11.98 37.39 3.08
N ASN A 236 -11.78 36.19 3.61
CA ASN A 236 -12.34 35.73 4.88
C ASN A 236 -11.28 34.91 5.66
N PRO A 237 -10.70 35.45 6.75
CA PRO A 237 -9.71 34.74 7.56
C PRO A 237 -10.19 33.40 8.13
N ASN A 238 -11.50 33.20 8.33
CA ASN A 238 -12.09 31.97 8.87
C ASN A 238 -12.54 30.98 7.77
N PHE A 239 -12.24 31.26 6.49
CA PHE A 239 -12.74 30.49 5.35
C PHE A 239 -12.49 28.98 5.46
N ILE A 240 -11.29 28.58 5.89
CA ILE A 240 -10.93 27.16 6.01
C ILE A 240 -11.80 26.47 7.05
N ASP A 241 -12.02 27.09 8.21
CA ASP A 241 -12.78 26.48 9.30
C ASP A 241 -14.26 26.39 8.98
N GLU A 242 -14.81 27.41 8.31
CA GLU A 242 -16.21 27.46 7.88
C GLU A 242 -16.52 26.46 6.76
N ASN A 243 -15.55 26.17 5.89
CA ASN A 243 -15.77 25.38 4.66
C ASN A 243 -14.96 24.07 4.62
N ARG A 244 -14.36 23.65 5.73
CA ARG A 244 -13.40 22.53 5.80
C ARG A 244 -13.91 21.27 5.11
N ASN A 245 -15.15 20.89 5.41
CA ASN A 245 -15.74 19.66 4.88
C ASN A 245 -15.89 19.73 3.36
N ASP A 246 -16.40 20.84 2.84
CA ASP A 246 -16.60 21.06 1.40
C ASP A 246 -15.27 21.13 0.64
N ILE A 247 -14.25 21.78 1.22
CA ILE A 247 -12.91 21.81 0.65
C ILE A 247 -12.33 20.39 0.58
N CYS A 248 -12.37 19.63 1.67
CA CYS A 248 -11.88 18.24 1.69
C CYS A 248 -12.65 17.36 0.70
N ALA A 249 -13.97 17.50 0.61
CA ALA A 249 -14.82 16.76 -0.32
C ALA A 249 -14.46 17.06 -1.78
N SER A 250 -14.28 18.34 -2.14
CA SER A 250 -13.89 18.74 -3.50
C SER A 250 -12.47 18.29 -3.87
N ILE A 251 -11.53 18.29 -2.93
CA ILE A 251 -10.16 17.77 -3.15
C ILE A 251 -10.19 16.25 -3.37
N GLN A 252 -10.89 15.50 -2.51
CA GLN A 252 -11.05 14.07 -2.69
C GLN A 252 -11.72 13.74 -4.02
N HIS A 253 -12.77 14.49 -4.39
CA HIS A 253 -13.51 14.26 -5.62
C HIS A 253 -12.63 14.38 -6.87
N ILE A 254 -11.86 15.46 -7.01
CA ILE A 254 -11.00 15.67 -8.18
C ILE A 254 -9.90 14.61 -8.28
N ILE A 255 -9.32 14.20 -7.14
CA ILE A 255 -8.31 13.13 -7.10
C ILE A 255 -8.90 11.81 -7.58
N ILE A 256 -10.07 11.43 -7.07
CA ILE A 256 -10.77 10.21 -7.49
C ILE A 256 -11.12 10.27 -8.98
N GLU A 257 -11.60 11.42 -9.47
CA GLU A 257 -11.95 11.59 -10.87
C GLU A 257 -10.75 11.32 -11.78
N ILE A 258 -9.57 11.85 -11.45
CA ILE A 258 -8.31 11.58 -12.18
C ILE A 258 -7.99 10.08 -12.20
N LEU A 259 -8.09 9.39 -11.05
CA LEU A 259 -7.82 7.96 -10.94
C LEU A 259 -8.77 7.13 -11.83
N ILE A 260 -10.07 7.41 -11.76
CA ILE A 260 -11.10 6.66 -12.47
C ILE A 260 -11.02 6.91 -13.99
N GLU A 261 -10.69 8.13 -14.43
CA GLU A 261 -10.48 8.41 -15.86
C GLU A 261 -9.33 7.57 -16.43
N LYS A 262 -8.22 7.46 -15.71
CA LYS A 262 -7.07 6.67 -16.14
C LYS A 262 -7.36 5.18 -16.11
N LEU A 263 -8.10 4.68 -15.11
CA LEU A 263 -8.60 3.31 -15.11
C LEU A 263 -9.51 3.01 -16.30
N LYS A 264 -10.44 3.92 -16.64
CA LYS A 264 -11.31 3.74 -17.82
C LYS A 264 -10.50 3.64 -19.11
N LEU A 265 -9.47 4.48 -19.26
CA LEU A 265 -8.56 4.41 -20.41
C LEU A 265 -7.78 3.08 -20.43
N ALA A 266 -7.29 2.61 -19.27
CA ALA A 266 -6.59 1.33 -19.17
C ALA A 266 -7.50 0.15 -19.54
N VAL A 267 -8.75 0.15 -19.09
CA VAL A 267 -9.76 -0.85 -19.47
C VAL A 267 -10.02 -0.81 -20.98
N GLN A 268 -10.15 0.39 -21.56
CA GLN A 268 -10.36 0.55 -23.01
C GLN A 268 -9.17 0.02 -23.83
N GLN A 269 -7.93 0.24 -23.38
CA GLN A 269 -6.72 -0.19 -24.08
C GLN A 269 -6.46 -1.70 -23.94
N THR A 270 -6.79 -2.30 -22.78
CA THR A 270 -6.43 -3.69 -22.47
C THR A 270 -7.58 -4.68 -22.62
N GLY A 271 -8.84 -4.21 -22.59
CA GLY A 271 -10.04 -5.05 -22.52
C GLY A 271 -10.30 -5.70 -21.15
N ILE A 272 -9.41 -5.49 -20.17
CA ILE A 272 -9.50 -6.12 -18.85
C ILE A 272 -10.51 -5.36 -17.98
N LYS A 273 -11.49 -6.07 -17.39
CA LYS A 273 -12.54 -5.47 -16.54
C LYS A 273 -12.42 -5.82 -15.05
N GLN A 274 -11.37 -6.56 -14.68
CA GLN A 274 -11.05 -6.88 -13.29
C GLN A 274 -10.10 -5.83 -12.73
N ILE A 275 -10.53 -5.09 -11.71
CA ILE A 275 -9.80 -3.96 -11.15
C ILE A 275 -9.49 -4.23 -9.67
N ALA A 276 -8.23 -4.47 -9.35
CA ALA A 276 -7.69 -4.58 -8.01
C ALA A 276 -7.18 -3.21 -7.52
N ILE A 277 -7.23 -2.96 -6.21
CA ILE A 277 -6.61 -1.77 -5.60
C ILE A 277 -5.74 -2.12 -4.40
N GLY A 278 -4.53 -1.55 -4.34
CA GLY A 278 -3.59 -1.78 -3.24
C GLY A 278 -2.87 -0.50 -2.81
N GLY A 279 -2.11 -0.58 -1.71
CA GLY A 279 -1.42 0.57 -1.11
C GLY A 279 -2.28 1.33 -0.10
N GLY A 280 -1.64 2.08 0.79
CA GLY A 280 -2.32 2.70 1.94
C GLY A 280 -3.46 3.66 1.58
N VAL A 281 -3.41 4.32 0.41
CA VAL A 281 -4.47 5.25 -0.02
C VAL A 281 -5.71 4.50 -0.50
N SER A 282 -5.61 3.19 -0.79
CA SER A 282 -6.77 2.34 -1.08
C SER A 282 -7.73 2.18 0.11
N ALA A 283 -7.31 2.58 1.31
CA ALA A 283 -8.18 2.71 2.49
C ALA A 283 -9.24 3.82 2.36
N ASN A 284 -9.02 4.81 1.47
CA ASN A 284 -9.88 5.98 1.34
C ASN A 284 -11.33 5.63 0.98
N SER A 285 -12.28 6.14 1.77
CA SER A 285 -13.70 5.79 1.67
C SER A 285 -14.31 6.21 0.33
N GLY A 286 -13.93 7.37 -0.20
CA GLY A 286 -14.39 7.86 -1.50
C GLY A 286 -13.89 7.00 -2.66
N ILE A 287 -12.63 6.57 -2.64
CA ILE A 287 -12.05 5.68 -3.66
C ILE A 287 -12.80 4.34 -3.67
N ARG A 288 -12.97 3.71 -2.49
CA ARG A 288 -13.67 2.44 -2.34
C ARG A 288 -15.11 2.50 -2.85
N SER A 289 -15.83 3.54 -2.46
CA SER A 289 -17.23 3.76 -2.88
C SER A 289 -17.33 3.95 -4.39
N THR A 290 -16.44 4.75 -4.98
CA THR A 290 -16.44 5.03 -6.42
C THR A 290 -16.13 3.78 -7.26
N LEU A 291 -15.23 2.91 -6.78
CA LEU A 291 -14.96 1.63 -7.43
C LEU A 291 -16.16 0.69 -7.38
N LYS A 292 -16.88 0.64 -6.26
CA LYS A 292 -18.12 -0.13 -6.16
C LYS A 292 -19.24 0.41 -7.04
N GLU A 293 -19.33 1.72 -7.21
CA GLU A 293 -20.25 2.32 -8.19
C GLU A 293 -19.84 1.98 -9.63
N ALA A 294 -18.53 1.92 -9.90
CA ALA A 294 -17.98 1.57 -11.21
C ALA A 294 -18.34 0.13 -11.63
N GLU A 295 -18.53 -0.80 -10.69
CA GLU A 295 -19.04 -2.15 -10.99
C GLU A 295 -20.39 -2.07 -11.71
N LYS A 296 -21.32 -1.28 -11.17
CA LYS A 296 -22.67 -1.10 -11.75
C LYS A 296 -22.64 -0.29 -13.04
N LYS A 297 -21.81 0.76 -13.08
CA LYS A 297 -21.81 1.73 -14.19
C LYS A 297 -21.04 1.24 -15.43
N TYR A 298 -19.96 0.49 -15.23
CA TYR A 298 -19.05 0.08 -16.30
C TYR A 298 -18.92 -1.44 -16.46
N GLY A 299 -19.58 -2.22 -15.60
CA GLY A 299 -19.49 -3.69 -15.63
C GLY A 299 -18.12 -4.21 -15.21
N TRP A 300 -17.42 -3.47 -14.33
CA TRP A 300 -16.16 -3.92 -13.74
C TRP A 300 -16.42 -4.92 -12.62
N LYS A 301 -15.43 -5.76 -12.33
CA LYS A 301 -15.36 -6.52 -11.07
C LYS A 301 -14.24 -5.93 -10.24
N THR A 302 -14.54 -5.36 -9.07
CA THR A 302 -13.53 -4.71 -8.24
C THR A 302 -13.12 -5.56 -7.05
N PHE A 303 -11.81 -5.61 -6.81
CA PHE A 303 -11.18 -6.35 -5.74
C PHE A 303 -10.55 -5.34 -4.80
N ILE A 304 -11.06 -5.31 -3.57
CA ILE A 304 -10.61 -4.40 -2.53
C ILE A 304 -10.19 -5.29 -1.37
N PRO A 305 -8.92 -5.24 -0.92
CA PRO A 305 -8.47 -6.10 0.15
C PRO A 305 -9.09 -5.65 1.47
N LYS A 306 -9.08 -6.57 2.44
CA LYS A 306 -9.41 -6.25 3.83
C LYS A 306 -8.55 -5.07 4.29
N PHE A 307 -9.16 -4.18 5.08
CA PHE A 307 -8.54 -2.91 5.45
C PHE A 307 -7.14 -3.08 6.05
N GLU A 308 -6.95 -4.11 6.89
CA GLU A 308 -5.65 -4.43 7.52
C GLU A 308 -4.54 -4.84 6.54
N TYR A 309 -4.88 -5.16 5.28
CA TYR A 309 -3.93 -5.49 4.23
C TYR A 309 -3.69 -4.32 3.25
N THR A 310 -4.32 -3.16 3.46
CA THR A 310 -4.12 -1.99 2.59
C THR A 310 -2.88 -1.16 2.94
N THR A 311 -2.62 -0.98 4.23
CA THR A 311 -1.43 -0.30 4.73
C THR A 311 -0.27 -1.28 4.84
N ASP A 312 0.94 -0.78 5.10
CA ASP A 312 2.12 -1.63 5.19
C ASP A 312 1.97 -2.65 6.31
N ASN A 313 2.16 -3.92 5.96
CA ASN A 313 2.01 -5.05 6.88
C ASN A 313 2.88 -6.22 6.40
N ALA A 314 3.16 -7.17 7.29
CA ALA A 314 3.96 -8.32 6.92
C ALA A 314 3.15 -9.45 6.26
N ALA A 315 1.82 -9.48 6.40
CA ALA A 315 0.99 -10.50 5.74
C ALA A 315 1.08 -10.40 4.20
N MET A 316 1.10 -9.19 3.65
CA MET A 316 1.32 -8.98 2.21
C MET A 316 2.70 -9.48 1.75
N ILE A 317 3.74 -9.38 2.58
CA ILE A 317 5.06 -9.95 2.31
C ILE A 317 5.01 -11.47 2.37
N GLY A 318 4.26 -12.01 3.34
CA GLY A 318 4.08 -13.44 3.55
C GLY A 318 3.39 -14.14 2.40
N ILE A 319 2.35 -13.54 1.79
CA ILE A 319 1.68 -14.14 0.63
C ILE A 319 2.59 -14.19 -0.59
N VAL A 320 3.42 -13.16 -0.85
CA VAL A 320 4.44 -13.23 -1.91
C VAL A 320 5.48 -14.29 -1.59
N GLY A 321 5.92 -14.35 -0.33
CA GLY A 321 6.82 -15.38 0.19
C GLY A 321 6.30 -16.79 -0.07
N TYR A 322 5.02 -17.03 0.23
CA TYR A 322 4.36 -18.31 -0.01
C TYR A 322 4.31 -18.66 -1.50
N GLN A 323 3.92 -17.72 -2.38
CA GLN A 323 3.89 -17.98 -3.83
C GLN A 323 5.28 -18.28 -4.40
N ARG A 324 6.32 -17.54 -3.95
CA ARG A 324 7.72 -17.82 -4.34
C ARG A 324 8.20 -19.16 -3.81
N PHE A 325 7.77 -19.56 -2.62
CA PHE A 325 8.08 -20.86 -2.05
C PHE A 325 7.52 -22.01 -2.90
N LEU A 326 6.27 -21.89 -3.37
CA LEU A 326 5.65 -22.89 -4.25
C LEU A 326 6.42 -23.06 -5.58
N GLU A 327 7.01 -21.98 -6.10
CA GLU A 327 7.82 -21.99 -7.33
C GLU A 327 9.32 -22.27 -7.07
N ASN A 328 9.73 -22.58 -5.84
CA ASN A 328 11.14 -22.74 -5.43
C ASN A 328 12.04 -21.54 -5.78
N LYS A 329 11.48 -20.33 -5.76
CA LYS A 329 12.18 -19.06 -6.03
C LYS A 329 12.77 -18.50 -4.73
N PHE A 330 13.95 -18.99 -4.37
CA PHE A 330 14.68 -18.59 -3.16
C PHE A 330 15.85 -17.65 -3.45
N ASN A 331 16.31 -16.97 -2.41
CA ASN A 331 17.48 -16.11 -2.42
C ASN A 331 18.52 -16.65 -1.42
N ASP A 332 19.80 -16.34 -1.67
CA ASP A 332 20.87 -16.53 -0.70
C ASP A 332 21.14 -15.24 0.08
N ALA A 333 22.10 -15.27 1.00
CA ALA A 333 22.46 -14.13 1.85
C ALA A 333 23.05 -12.92 1.09
N SER A 334 23.45 -13.08 -0.18
CA SER A 334 24.03 -12.02 -1.01
C SER A 334 23.00 -11.01 -1.51
N VAL A 335 21.70 -11.34 -1.47
CA VAL A 335 20.63 -10.44 -1.92
C VAL A 335 20.68 -9.11 -1.16
N VAL A 336 20.72 -7.98 -1.86
CA VAL A 336 20.85 -6.65 -1.24
C VAL A 336 19.51 -5.93 -1.12
N SER A 337 19.35 -5.16 -0.05
CA SER A 337 18.25 -4.18 0.07
C SER A 337 18.42 -3.08 -0.98
N LYS A 338 17.31 -2.65 -1.56
CA LYS A 338 17.29 -1.67 -2.64
C LYS A 338 16.28 -0.57 -2.34
N ALA A 339 16.76 0.66 -2.07
CA ALA A 339 15.88 1.80 -1.82
C ALA A 339 14.98 2.10 -3.04
N ARG A 340 15.51 1.87 -4.24
CA ARG A 340 14.79 1.85 -5.51
C ARG A 340 15.03 0.50 -6.15
N ILE A 341 13.97 -0.20 -6.51
CA ILE A 341 14.03 -1.48 -7.19
C ILE A 341 13.18 -1.35 -8.46
N GLU A 342 13.65 -1.94 -9.55
CA GLU A 342 12.82 -2.12 -10.73
C GLU A 342 11.61 -2.96 -10.34
N PHE A 343 10.46 -2.62 -10.90
CA PHE A 343 9.20 -3.30 -10.65
C PHE A 343 9.31 -4.75 -11.11
#